data_AF-A0A6A4NPU9-F1
#
_entry.id   AF-A0A6A4NPU9-F1
#
_cell.length_a   1.000
_cell.length_b   1.000
_cell.length_c   1.000
_cell.angle_alpha   90.00
_cell.angle_beta   90.00
_cell.angle_gamma   90.00
#
_symmetry.space_group_name_H-M   'P 1'
#
loop_
_entity.id
_entity.type
_entity.pdbx_description
1 polymer ?
#
loop_
_entity_poly.entity_id
_entity_poly.type
_entity_poly.pdbx_seq_one_letter_code
_entity_poly.pdbx_strand_id
1 'polypeptide(L)'
;MASGAESDRKEPINEQAVANIYAAMRSELNQIYSKITEMEMEVSEHSLVVSAIQPLDPSRRCYRMIGGVLVERTIKEVLPAVLRNKEGIEEIVARLNEALEKKKKEIVEFETKYKIRIRKADAEVKDESGKKEGSAQGVLVGPASGSE
;
A
#
# COMPACT_ATOMS: atom_id res chain seq x y z
N MET A 1 -23.54 32.74 -39.86
CA MET A 1 -23.17 32.79 -38.43
C MET A 1 -24.38 32.40 -37.61
N ALA A 2 -24.26 31.30 -36.86
CA ALA A 2 -25.01 30.93 -35.64
C ALA A 2 -25.12 29.39 -35.59
N SER A 3 -24.00 28.76 -35.27
CA SER A 3 -23.92 27.37 -34.83
C SER A 3 -24.67 27.23 -33.51
N GLY A 4 -25.70 26.40 -33.49
CA GLY A 4 -26.38 25.99 -32.27
C GLY A 4 -25.42 25.18 -31.40
N ALA A 5 -25.19 25.65 -30.18
CA ALA A 5 -24.46 24.91 -29.16
C ALA A 5 -25.32 23.73 -28.71
N GLU A 6 -24.90 22.53 -29.11
CA GLU A 6 -25.46 21.27 -28.65
C GLU A 6 -25.31 21.17 -27.13
N SER A 7 -26.44 21.04 -26.45
CA SER A 7 -26.52 20.89 -25.00
C SER A 7 -25.96 19.53 -24.57
N ASP A 8 -24.76 19.49 -24.00
CA ASP A 8 -24.34 18.38 -23.13
C ASP A 8 -25.06 18.51 -21.78
N ARG A 9 -26.37 18.30 -21.80
CA ARG A 9 -27.15 18.01 -20.60
C ARG A 9 -27.24 16.49 -20.50
N LYS A 10 -26.15 15.84 -20.09
CA LYS A 10 -26.25 14.47 -19.60
C LYS A 10 -27.13 14.48 -18.36
N GLU A 11 -28.32 13.91 -18.50
CA GLU A 11 -29.29 13.64 -17.44
C GLU A 11 -28.59 13.06 -16.20
N PRO A 12 -29.12 13.35 -14.98
CA PRO A 12 -28.45 13.00 -13.75
C PRO A 12 -28.32 11.49 -13.66
N ILE A 13 -27.07 11.00 -13.61
CA ILE A 13 -26.79 9.65 -13.13
C ILE A 13 -27.53 9.51 -11.79
N ASN A 14 -28.41 8.51 -11.70
CA ASN A 14 -29.19 8.17 -10.49
C ASN A 14 -28.30 8.34 -9.24
N GLU A 15 -28.76 9.03 -8.20
CA GLU A 15 -27.97 9.32 -6.99
C GLU A 15 -27.34 8.04 -6.40
N GLN A 16 -28.06 6.92 -6.47
CA GLN A 16 -27.56 5.60 -6.07
C GLN A 16 -26.39 5.12 -6.93
N ALA A 17 -26.43 5.37 -8.25
CA ALA A 17 -25.34 5.03 -9.16
C ALA A 17 -24.10 5.90 -8.90
N VAL A 18 -24.26 7.20 -8.57
CA VAL A 18 -23.15 8.07 -8.15
C VAL A 18 -22.50 7.53 -6.87
N ALA A 19 -23.31 7.14 -5.88
CA ALA A 19 -22.81 6.57 -4.62
C ALA A 19 -22.04 5.25 -4.83
N ASN A 20 -22.55 4.37 -5.71
CA ASN A 20 -21.90 3.10 -6.04
C ASN A 20 -20.55 3.32 -6.73
N ILE A 21 -20.47 4.24 -7.68
CA ILE A 21 -19.22 4.59 -8.37
C ILE A 21 -18.21 5.17 -7.37
N TYR A 22 -18.66 6.07 -6.48
CA TYR A 22 -17.79 6.64 -5.45
C TYR A 22 -17.24 5.58 -4.49
N ALA A 23 -18.09 4.65 -4.04
CA ALA A 23 -17.68 3.53 -3.20
C ALA A 23 -16.66 2.62 -3.92
N ALA A 24 -16.87 2.34 -5.21
CA ALA A 24 -15.93 1.57 -6.02
C ALA A 24 -14.57 2.27 -6.15
N MET A 25 -14.55 3.58 -6.42
CA MET A 25 -13.29 4.35 -6.49
C MET A 25 -12.54 4.37 -5.16
N ARG A 26 -13.25 4.48 -4.04
CA ARG A 26 -12.66 4.38 -2.70
C ARG A 26 -12.07 2.99 -2.44
N SER A 27 -12.77 1.94 -2.85
CA SER A 27 -12.28 0.56 -2.75
C SER A 27 -11.00 0.35 -3.57
N GLU A 28 -10.97 0.85 -4.80
CA GLU A 28 -9.79 0.80 -5.69
C GLU A 28 -8.60 1.55 -5.09
N LEU A 29 -8.82 2.75 -4.54
CA LEU A 29 -7.78 3.52 -3.85
C LEU A 29 -7.20 2.74 -2.65
N ASN A 30 -8.04 2.10 -1.84
CA ASN A 30 -7.59 1.27 -0.72
C ASN A 30 -6.80 0.04 -1.20
N GLN A 31 -7.22 -0.59 -2.30
CA GLN A 31 -6.47 -1.70 -2.90
C GLN A 31 -5.08 -1.29 -3.39
N ILE A 32 -4.96 -0.09 -3.98
CA ILE A 32 -3.66 0.44 -4.39
C ILE A 32 -2.76 0.67 -3.15
N TYR A 33 -3.31 1.24 -2.07
CA TYR A 33 -2.57 1.40 -0.81
C TYR A 33 -2.06 0.06 -0.26
N SER A 34 -2.93 -0.95 -0.17
CA SER A 34 -2.54 -2.28 0.32
C SER A 34 -1.39 -2.88 -0.51
N LYS A 35 -1.46 -2.75 -1.85
CA LYS A 35 -0.40 -3.23 -2.74
C LYS A 35 0.90 -2.46 -2.59
N ILE A 36 0.84 -1.14 -2.38
CA ILE A 36 2.06 -0.34 -2.13
C ILE A 36 2.75 -0.84 -0.86
N THR A 37 2.01 -0.98 0.24
CA THR A 37 2.57 -1.45 1.51
C THR A 37 3.17 -2.85 1.38
N GLU A 38 2.50 -3.77 0.67
CA GLU A 38 3.03 -5.11 0.36
C GLU A 38 4.38 -5.03 -0.38
N MET A 39 4.43 -4.26 -1.46
CA MET A 39 5.65 -4.13 -2.26
C MET A 39 6.78 -3.41 -1.51
N GLU A 40 6.46 -2.41 -0.66
CA GLU A 40 7.44 -1.74 0.19
C GLU A 40 8.05 -2.69 1.23
N MET A 41 7.25 -3.62 1.78
CA MET A 41 7.77 -4.68 2.65
C MET A 41 8.75 -5.59 1.88
N GLU A 42 8.41 -6.00 0.65
CA GLU A 42 9.33 -6.79 -0.19
C GLU A 42 10.66 -6.06 -0.48
N VAL A 43 10.62 -4.75 -0.77
CA VAL A 43 11.85 -3.94 -0.95
C VAL A 43 12.71 -3.95 0.32
N SER A 44 12.07 -3.84 1.49
CA SER A 44 12.76 -3.88 2.78
C SER A 44 13.43 -5.24 3.02
N GLU A 45 12.72 -6.34 2.75
CA GLU A 45 13.25 -7.70 2.87
C GLU A 45 14.45 -7.93 1.93
N HIS A 46 14.35 -7.52 0.67
CA HIS A 46 15.46 -7.62 -0.28
C HIS A 46 16.66 -6.75 0.15
N SER A 47 16.41 -5.57 0.71
CA SER A 47 17.46 -4.69 1.24
C SER A 47 18.19 -5.31 2.42
N LEU A 48 17.47 -5.99 3.31
CA LEU A 48 18.05 -6.75 4.42
C LEU A 48 18.93 -7.90 3.90
N VAL A 49 18.46 -8.64 2.90
CA VAL A 49 19.27 -9.71 2.27
C VAL A 49 20.54 -9.16 1.65
N VAL A 50 20.45 -8.07 0.87
CA VAL A 50 21.61 -7.43 0.22
C VAL A 50 22.63 -6.99 1.27
N SER A 51 22.21 -6.25 2.30
CA SER A 51 23.10 -5.77 3.36
C SER A 51 23.77 -6.91 4.14
N ALA A 52 23.10 -8.04 4.32
CA ALA A 52 23.66 -9.20 5.00
C ALA A 52 24.72 -9.95 4.16
N ILE A 53 24.53 -10.05 2.84
CA ILE A 53 25.40 -10.86 1.97
C ILE A 53 26.49 -10.06 1.25
N GLN A 54 26.30 -8.75 1.05
CA GLN A 54 27.26 -7.87 0.38
C GLN A 54 28.67 -7.85 1.01
N PRO A 55 28.85 -7.89 2.35
CA PRO A 55 30.20 -7.90 2.95
C PRO A 55 30.87 -9.29 2.93
N LEU A 56 30.18 -10.33 2.44
CA LEU A 56 30.71 -11.69 2.41
C LEU A 56 31.54 -11.95 1.16
N ASP A 57 32.38 -12.99 1.22
CA ASP A 57 33.20 -13.40 0.07
C ASP A 57 32.33 -13.81 -1.14
N PRO A 58 32.58 -13.28 -2.35
CA PRO A 58 31.78 -13.54 -3.53
C PRO A 58 31.83 -15.00 -4.02
N SER A 59 32.87 -15.76 -3.66
CA SER A 59 33.01 -17.18 -4.00
C SER A 59 32.33 -18.10 -2.99
N ARG A 60 31.83 -17.57 -1.87
CA ARG A 60 31.09 -18.33 -0.86
C ARG A 60 29.82 -18.94 -1.48
N ARG A 61 29.58 -20.21 -1.16
CA ARG A 61 28.38 -20.95 -1.58
C ARG A 61 27.14 -20.37 -0.90
N CYS A 62 26.08 -20.20 -1.67
CA CYS A 62 24.76 -19.74 -1.29
C CYS A 62 23.73 -20.78 -1.76
N TYR A 63 22.62 -20.94 -1.04
CA TYR A 63 21.58 -21.88 -1.41
C TYR A 63 20.24 -21.16 -1.51
N ARG A 64 19.57 -21.29 -2.65
CA ARG A 64 18.24 -20.73 -2.88
C ARG A 64 17.20 -21.85 -2.75
N MET A 65 16.21 -21.65 -1.91
CA MET A 65 15.07 -22.57 -1.80
C MET A 65 14.07 -22.31 -2.94
N ILE A 66 13.72 -23.35 -3.70
CA ILE A 66 12.73 -23.31 -4.77
C ILE A 66 11.85 -24.56 -4.64
N GLY A 67 10.57 -24.39 -4.29
CA GLY A 67 9.63 -25.51 -4.20
C GLY A 67 10.07 -26.64 -3.24
N GLY A 68 10.81 -26.30 -2.18
CA GLY A 68 11.34 -27.27 -1.22
C GLY A 68 12.72 -27.87 -1.56
N VAL A 69 13.30 -27.54 -2.72
CA VAL A 69 14.66 -27.97 -3.10
C VAL A 69 15.64 -26.81 -2.94
N LEU A 70 16.82 -27.08 -2.37
CA LEU A 70 17.92 -26.11 -2.27
C LEU A 70 18.77 -26.18 -3.53
N VAL A 71 18.83 -25.07 -4.28
CA VAL A 71 19.68 -24.91 -5.45
C VAL A 71 20.94 -24.18 -5.02
N GLU A 72 22.09 -24.80 -5.24
CA GLU A 72 23.39 -24.22 -4.96
C GLU A 72 23.76 -23.14 -5.99
N ARG A 73 24.27 -22.02 -5.48
CA ARG A 73 24.81 -20.88 -6.22
C ARG A 73 25.98 -20.29 -5.45
N THR A 74 26.57 -19.24 -6.01
CA THR A 74 27.58 -18.41 -5.33
C THR A 74 27.05 -17.01 -5.08
N ILE A 75 27.61 -16.29 -4.10
CA ILE A 75 27.20 -14.90 -3.81
C ILE A 75 27.37 -14.01 -5.05
N LYS A 76 28.43 -14.20 -5.84
CA LYS A 76 28.62 -13.48 -7.13
C LYS A 76 27.47 -13.66 -8.13
N GLU A 77 26.74 -14.77 -8.09
CA GLU A 77 25.59 -15.02 -8.96
C GLU A 77 24.28 -14.51 -8.34
N VAL A 78 24.15 -14.62 -7.02
CA VAL A 78 22.91 -14.31 -6.30
C VAL A 78 22.75 -12.81 -6.05
N LEU A 79 23.82 -12.13 -5.63
CA LEU A 79 23.78 -10.70 -5.32
C LEU A 79 23.22 -9.83 -6.46
N PRO A 80 23.67 -9.95 -7.73
CA PRO A 80 23.10 -9.15 -8.82
C PRO A 80 21.64 -9.52 -9.12
N ALA A 81 21.22 -10.77 -8.88
CA ALA A 81 19.83 -11.17 -9.06
C ALA A 81 18.91 -10.56 -8.00
N VAL A 82 19.35 -10.53 -6.74
CA VAL A 82 18.59 -9.91 -5.64
C VAL A 82 18.50 -8.39 -5.84
N LEU A 83 19.59 -7.73 -6.26
CA LEU A 83 19.60 -6.30 -6.58
C LEU A 83 18.63 -5.96 -7.71
N ARG A 84 18.73 -6.66 -8.85
CA ARG A 84 17.84 -6.42 -9.99
C ARG A 84 16.37 -6.61 -9.63
N ASN A 85 16.06 -7.62 -8.82
CA ASN A 85 14.70 -7.85 -8.34
C ASN A 85 14.23 -6.70 -7.46
N LYS A 86 15.06 -6.25 -6.51
CA LYS A 86 14.77 -5.08 -5.68
C LYS A 86 14.45 -3.85 -6.54
N GLU A 87 15.33 -3.52 -7.50
CA GLU A 87 15.14 -2.37 -8.39
C GLU A 87 13.83 -2.47 -9.19
N GLY A 88 13.50 -3.68 -9.66
CA GLY A 88 12.22 -3.93 -10.34
C GLY A 88 11.00 -3.70 -9.45
N ILE A 89 11.07 -4.11 -8.18
CA ILE A 89 9.99 -3.87 -7.20
C ILE A 89 9.87 -2.37 -6.89
N GLU A 90 10.99 -1.66 -6.71
CA GLU A 90 11.01 -0.21 -6.51
C GLU A 90 10.38 0.55 -7.68
N GLU A 91 10.62 0.12 -8.92
CA GLU A 91 9.97 0.71 -10.10
C GLU A 91 8.45 0.47 -10.11
N ILE A 92 8.01 -0.72 -9.67
CA ILE A 92 6.57 -1.01 -9.53
C ILE A 92 5.95 -0.15 -8.43
N VAL A 93 6.62 0.04 -7.29
CA VAL A 93 6.17 0.94 -6.21
C VAL A 93 6.02 2.36 -6.71
N ALA A 94 6.97 2.87 -7.51
CA ALA A 94 6.87 4.19 -8.11
C ALA A 94 5.63 4.32 -9.02
N ARG A 95 5.38 3.34 -9.89
CA ARG A 95 4.19 3.31 -10.76
C ARG A 95 2.88 3.23 -9.97
N LEU A 96 2.85 2.46 -8.88
CA LEU A 96 1.67 2.37 -8.01
C LEU A 96 1.40 3.70 -7.29
N ASN A 97 2.44 4.42 -6.86
CA ASN A 97 2.31 5.75 -6.27
C ASN A 97 1.76 6.77 -7.28
N GLU A 98 2.21 6.73 -8.54
CA GLU A 98 1.63 7.56 -9.61
C GLU A 98 0.15 7.25 -9.84
N ALA A 99 -0.21 5.96 -9.90
CA ALA A 99 -1.59 5.53 -10.04
C ALA A 99 -2.47 5.98 -8.86
N LEU A 100 -1.92 5.91 -7.64
CA LEU A 100 -2.57 6.37 -6.41
C LEU A 100 -2.86 7.87 -6.46
N GLU A 101 -1.89 8.69 -6.84
CA GLU A 101 -2.06 10.14 -6.95
C GLU A 101 -3.06 10.51 -8.05
N LYS A 102 -3.05 9.80 -9.18
CA LYS A 102 -4.06 9.96 -10.22
C LYS A 102 -5.46 9.63 -9.68
N LYS A 103 -5.62 8.51 -8.97
CA LYS A 103 -6.91 8.09 -8.40
C LYS A 103 -7.43 9.06 -7.35
N LYS A 104 -6.56 9.62 -6.51
CA LYS A 104 -6.92 10.68 -5.55
C LYS A 104 -7.49 11.90 -6.27
N LYS A 105 -6.85 12.36 -7.35
CA LYS A 105 -7.35 13.50 -8.15
C LYS A 105 -8.71 13.20 -8.75
N GLU A 106 -8.88 12.02 -9.36
CA GLU A 106 -10.17 11.58 -9.93
C GLU A 106 -11.29 11.59 -8.88
N ILE A 107 -11.01 11.13 -7.65
CA ILE A 107 -11.97 11.14 -6.54
C ILE A 107 -12.36 12.57 -6.15
N VAL A 108 -11.39 13.48 -6.00
CA VAL A 108 -11.66 14.89 -5.63
C VAL A 108 -12.46 15.61 -6.73
N GLU A 109 -12.13 15.36 -8.00
CA GLU A 109 -12.89 15.89 -9.14
C GLU A 109 -14.33 15.36 -9.15
N PHE A 110 -14.51 14.07 -8.85
CA PHE A 110 -15.82 13.46 -8.76
C PHE A 110 -16.65 13.99 -7.58
N GLU A 111 -16.04 14.18 -6.41
CA GLU A 111 -16.67 14.80 -5.24
C GLU A 111 -17.16 16.22 -5.56
N THR A 112 -16.33 17.01 -6.25
CA THR A 112 -16.65 18.38 -6.66
C THR A 112 -17.79 18.41 -7.69
N LYS A 113 -17.73 17.52 -8.70
CA LYS A 113 -18.70 17.45 -9.79
C LYS A 113 -20.11 17.11 -9.30
N TYR A 114 -20.22 16.14 -8.39
CA TYR A 114 -21.52 15.67 -7.88
C TYR A 114 -21.90 16.29 -6.54
N LYS A 115 -21.10 17.24 -6.02
CA LYS A 115 -21.27 17.85 -4.69
C LYS A 115 -21.59 16.80 -3.65
N ILE A 116 -20.84 15.69 -3.68
CA ILE A 116 -21.09 14.56 -2.79
C ILE A 116 -20.87 15.06 -1.36
N ARG A 117 -21.97 15.44 -0.70
CA ARG A 117 -21.97 15.56 0.75
C ARG A 117 -21.90 14.14 1.23
N ILE A 118 -20.72 13.71 1.65
CA ILE A 118 -20.59 12.59 2.56
C ILE A 118 -21.48 12.97 3.73
N ARG A 119 -22.73 12.49 3.73
CA ARG A 119 -23.48 12.35 4.97
C ARG A 119 -22.62 11.38 5.74
N LYS A 120 -21.72 11.90 6.58
CA LYS A 120 -21.22 11.16 7.73
C LYS A 120 -22.49 10.66 8.39
N ALA A 121 -22.80 9.38 8.15
CA ALA A 121 -23.85 8.71 8.86
C ALA A 121 -23.48 8.84 10.33
N ASP A 122 -24.22 9.70 11.03
CA ASP A 122 -24.62 9.54 12.41
C ASP A 122 -23.55 8.89 13.30
N ALA A 123 -22.54 9.69 13.68
CA ALA A 123 -21.69 9.38 14.82
C ALA A 123 -22.41 9.84 16.10
N GLU A 124 -23.58 9.26 16.37
CA GLU A 124 -24.25 9.32 17.68
C GLU A 124 -24.38 7.89 18.23
N VAL A 125 -23.23 7.24 18.43
CA VAL A 125 -23.18 6.11 19.36
C VAL A 125 -23.13 6.72 20.76
N LYS A 126 -24.30 6.86 21.38
CA LYS A 126 -24.43 6.94 22.84
C LYS A 126 -23.78 5.70 23.44
N ASP A 127 -22.60 5.84 24.01
CA ASP A 127 -22.01 4.83 24.89
C ASP A 127 -22.10 5.33 26.33
N GLU A 128 -23.27 5.08 26.95
CA GLU A 128 -23.34 4.85 28.39
C GLU A 128 -23.00 3.38 28.60
N SER A 129 -21.81 3.08 29.13
CA SER A 129 -21.61 1.94 30.05
C SER A 129 -20.20 1.87 30.62
N GLY A 130 -20.11 1.97 31.95
CA GLY A 130 -19.45 0.93 32.72
C GLY A 130 -17.93 0.99 32.82
N LYS A 131 -17.48 1.77 33.81
CA LYS A 131 -16.33 1.49 34.68
C LYS A 131 -16.03 -0.02 34.81
N LYS A 132 -14.87 -0.49 34.32
CA LYS A 132 -14.18 -1.66 34.89
C LYS A 132 -12.68 -1.64 34.57
N GLU A 133 -11.91 -1.67 35.65
CA GLU A 133 -10.46 -1.88 35.72
C GLU A 133 -10.05 -3.26 35.18
N GLY A 134 -8.85 -3.31 34.57
CA GLY A 134 -7.92 -4.44 34.66
C GLY A 134 -8.02 -5.56 33.63
N SER A 135 -7.06 -5.63 32.71
CA SER A 135 -6.05 -6.72 32.69
C SER A 135 -4.98 -6.44 31.63
N ALA A 136 -3.72 -6.37 32.07
CA ALA A 136 -2.54 -6.20 31.24
C ALA A 136 -2.28 -7.40 30.33
N GLN A 137 -1.80 -7.18 29.10
CA GLN A 137 -0.61 -7.86 28.56
C GLN A 137 -0.14 -7.20 27.25
N GLY A 138 0.68 -6.15 27.37
CA GLY A 138 1.45 -5.59 26.25
C GLY A 138 2.91 -5.51 26.70
N VAL A 139 3.78 -6.29 26.07
CA VAL A 139 5.18 -6.46 26.45
C VAL A 139 5.93 -5.14 26.27
N LEU A 140 6.32 -4.52 27.40
CA LEU A 140 7.25 -3.40 27.44
C LEU A 140 8.67 -3.97 27.52
N VAL A 141 9.39 -3.93 26.39
CA VAL A 141 10.81 -4.28 26.35
C VAL A 141 11.58 -3.11 26.94
N GLY A 142 12.07 -3.27 28.17
CA GLY A 142 12.98 -2.30 28.80
C GLY A 142 14.40 -2.41 28.21
N PRO A 143 15.18 -1.31 28.18
CA PRO A 143 16.60 -1.40 27.84
C PRO A 143 17.32 -2.20 28.92
N ALA A 144 18.01 -3.27 28.52
CA ALA A 144 18.94 -3.97 29.38
C ALA A 144 20.02 -2.99 29.86
N SER A 145 20.18 -2.92 31.19
CA SER A 145 21.21 -2.23 31.95
C SER A 145 22.62 -2.49 31.35
N GLY A 146 23.57 -1.57 31.36
CA GLY A 146 24.12 -0.93 32.56
C GLY A 146 25.56 -1.43 32.74
N SER A 147 26.50 -0.52 32.58
CA SER A 147 27.80 -0.39 33.26
C SER A 147 28.59 -1.64 33.63
N GLU A 148 29.77 -1.80 33.02
CA GLU A 148 31.08 -1.89 33.68
C GLU A 148 32.18 -1.43 32.70
#